data_AF-A0A8J6XDP9-F1
#
_entry.id   AF-A0A8J6XDP9-F1
#
_cell.length_a   1.000
_cell.length_b   1.000
_cell.length_c   1.000
_cell.angle_alpha   90.00
_cell.angle_beta   90.00
_cell.angle_gamma   90.00
#
_symmetry.space_group_name_H-M   'P 1'
#
loop_
_entity.id
_entity.type
_entity.pdbx_description
1 polymer ?
#
loop_
_entity_poly.entity_id
_entity_poly.type
_entity_poly.pdbx_seq_one_letter_code
_entity_poly.pdbx_strand_id
1 'polypeptide(L)'
;MSNLYKLIQKIKENPSLYLDKPSVTCHHLFLNGYLDTRMDLGLEREGSGIEGFQQWIQERVKTTVSQSWSGTILFISGSEKSKFYNFFELFDEFLKWNESLKKEENEKTFNSTGNDFKPSPRALYELLSSIRKRPGMYLATASITRLDMLLRGYSLARREVGIPPIEQEREFEGFQPWIEEKYEIKSGQLWAKI
;
A
#
# COMPACT_ATOMS: atom_id res chain seq x y z
N MET A 1 2.28 -19.36 2.47
CA MET A 1 2.60 -18.01 1.93
C MET A 1 1.31 -17.22 1.77
N SER A 2 1.25 -16.03 2.36
CA SER A 2 0.06 -15.18 2.36
C SER A 2 -0.24 -14.55 0.99
N ASN A 3 -1.45 -14.04 0.81
CA ASN A 3 -1.84 -13.31 -0.40
C ASN A 3 -0.96 -12.06 -0.61
N LEU A 4 -0.63 -11.33 0.46
CA LEU A 4 0.23 -10.15 0.36
C LEU A 4 1.64 -10.49 -0.18
N TYR A 5 2.28 -11.54 0.32
CA TYR A 5 3.60 -11.94 -0.19
C TYR A 5 3.56 -12.22 -1.70
N LYS A 6 2.52 -12.96 -2.17
CA LYS A 6 2.34 -13.23 -3.59
C LYS A 6 2.15 -11.94 -4.40
N LEU A 7 1.36 -10.98 -3.90
CA LEU A 7 1.20 -9.68 -4.54
C LEU A 7 2.51 -8.90 -4.62
N ILE A 8 3.29 -8.86 -3.52
CA ILE A 8 4.60 -8.22 -3.49
C ILE A 8 5.54 -8.84 -4.54
N GLN A 9 5.57 -10.17 -4.68
CA GLN A 9 6.38 -10.82 -5.73
C GLN A 9 5.89 -10.49 -7.15
N LYS A 10 4.57 -10.47 -7.40
CA LYS A 10 4.04 -10.03 -8.71
C LYS A 10 4.44 -8.60 -9.06
N ILE A 11 4.47 -7.70 -8.07
CA ILE A 11 4.93 -6.32 -8.25
C ILE A 11 6.44 -6.29 -8.53
N LYS A 12 7.25 -7.14 -7.88
CA LYS A 12 8.69 -7.28 -8.16
C LYS A 12 8.94 -7.71 -9.61
N GLU A 13 8.19 -8.71 -10.08
CA GLU A 13 8.31 -9.32 -11.41
C GLU A 13 7.87 -8.37 -12.51
N ASN A 14 6.77 -7.64 -12.32
CA ASN A 14 6.24 -6.71 -13.32
C ASN A 14 5.77 -5.40 -12.67
N PRO A 15 6.70 -4.52 -12.24
CA PRO A 15 6.35 -3.29 -11.53
C PRO A 15 5.51 -2.33 -12.36
N SER A 16 5.72 -2.29 -13.68
CA SER A 16 4.98 -1.39 -14.57
C SER A 16 3.49 -1.73 -14.67
N LEU A 17 3.11 -3.00 -14.46
CA LEU A 17 1.70 -3.40 -14.42
C LEU A 17 0.94 -2.78 -13.24
N TYR A 18 1.63 -2.51 -12.13
CA TYR A 18 1.01 -2.04 -10.88
C TYR A 18 1.29 -0.55 -10.59
N LEU A 19 2.51 -0.08 -10.88
CA LEU A 19 3.04 1.20 -10.42
C LEU A 19 3.42 2.16 -11.56
N ASP A 20 3.18 1.77 -12.82
CA ASP A 20 3.69 2.38 -14.06
C ASP A 20 5.22 2.25 -14.23
N LYS A 21 5.98 2.47 -13.16
CA LYS A 21 7.45 2.34 -13.12
C LYS A 21 7.95 1.90 -11.73
N PRO A 22 9.15 1.31 -11.63
CA PRO A 22 9.77 1.01 -10.34
C PRO A 22 9.93 2.27 -9.47
N SER A 23 9.25 2.31 -8.33
CA SER A 23 9.34 3.39 -7.34
C SER A 23 8.93 2.84 -5.97
N VAL A 24 9.81 2.98 -4.98
CA VAL A 24 9.52 2.50 -3.63
C VAL A 24 8.46 3.36 -2.93
N THR A 25 8.40 4.66 -3.25
CA THR A 25 7.32 5.53 -2.77
C THR A 25 5.96 5.09 -3.34
N CYS A 26 5.89 4.82 -4.64
CA CYS A 26 4.64 4.35 -5.27
C CYS A 26 4.27 2.96 -4.75
N HIS A 27 5.26 2.07 -4.58
CA HIS A 27 5.06 0.75 -3.99
C HIS A 27 4.44 0.84 -2.59
N HIS A 28 4.98 1.71 -1.73
CA HIS A 28 4.46 1.94 -0.39
C HIS A 28 3.01 2.41 -0.39
N LEU A 29 2.68 3.41 -1.19
CA LEU A 29 1.31 3.93 -1.21
C LEU A 29 0.30 2.95 -1.81
N PHE A 30 0.72 2.21 -2.84
CA PHE A 30 -0.07 1.12 -3.37
C PHE A 30 -0.35 0.07 -2.29
N LEU A 31 0.66 -0.34 -1.53
CA LEU A 31 0.49 -1.29 -0.43
C LEU A 31 -0.37 -0.72 0.70
N ASN A 32 -0.24 0.55 1.07
CA ASN A 32 -1.11 1.17 2.08
C ASN A 32 -2.57 1.16 1.63
N GLY A 33 -2.86 1.58 0.40
CA GLY A 33 -4.21 1.54 -0.15
C GLY A 33 -4.79 0.12 -0.15
N TYR A 34 -3.97 -0.88 -0.49
CA TYR A 34 -4.38 -2.28 -0.47
C TYR A 34 -4.63 -2.80 0.95
N LEU A 35 -3.70 -2.58 1.89
CA LEU A 35 -3.77 -3.10 3.25
C LEU A 35 -4.84 -2.42 4.10
N ASP A 36 -4.94 -1.09 4.02
CA ASP A 36 -5.94 -0.32 4.76
C ASP A 36 -7.35 -0.72 4.33
N THR A 37 -7.57 -0.90 3.03
CA THR A 37 -8.87 -1.34 2.50
C THR A 37 -9.21 -2.74 2.98
N ARG A 38 -8.25 -3.66 3.00
CA ARG A 38 -8.49 -5.02 3.53
C ARG A 38 -8.86 -5.00 5.01
N MET A 39 -8.22 -4.13 5.79
CA MET A 39 -8.54 -3.91 7.20
C MET A 39 -9.95 -3.32 7.37
N ASP A 40 -10.31 -2.30 6.59
CA ASP A 40 -11.64 -1.70 6.60
C ASP A 40 -12.74 -2.72 6.21
N LEU A 41 -12.39 -3.72 5.38
CA LEU A 41 -13.25 -4.84 5.00
C LEU A 41 -13.27 -6.00 6.03
N GLY A 42 -12.55 -5.88 7.14
CA GLY A 42 -12.57 -6.87 8.22
C GLY A 42 -11.75 -8.12 7.96
N LEU A 43 -10.83 -8.08 7.00
CA LEU A 43 -9.97 -9.20 6.70
C LEU A 43 -8.82 -9.20 7.71
N GLU A 44 -8.60 -10.34 8.36
CA GLU A 44 -7.56 -10.49 9.38
C GLU A 44 -6.18 -10.09 8.86
N ARG A 45 -5.39 -9.46 9.73
CA ARG A 45 -3.98 -9.12 9.48
C ARG A 45 -3.05 -10.33 9.46
N GLU A 46 -3.52 -11.49 9.93
CA GLU A 46 -2.67 -12.66 10.15
C GLU A 46 -1.89 -13.04 8.88
N GLY A 47 -0.57 -12.96 9.01
CA GLY A 47 0.35 -13.45 7.98
C GLY A 47 0.61 -12.48 6.82
N SER A 48 0.29 -11.19 6.92
CA SER A 48 0.69 -10.21 5.88
C SER A 48 2.19 -10.31 5.54
N GLY A 49 3.03 -10.67 6.51
CA GLY A 49 4.48 -10.83 6.35
C GLY A 49 5.23 -9.51 6.32
N ILE A 50 4.52 -8.37 6.31
CA ILE A 50 5.07 -7.01 6.38
C ILE A 50 4.84 -6.35 7.74
N GLU A 51 4.01 -6.94 8.59
CA GLU A 51 3.86 -6.50 9.97
C GLU A 51 5.19 -6.55 10.70
N GLY A 52 5.55 -5.46 11.41
CA GLY A 52 6.85 -5.30 12.06
C GLY A 52 7.98 -4.82 11.15
N PHE A 53 7.81 -4.82 9.81
CA PHE A 53 8.86 -4.39 8.87
C PHE A 53 9.30 -2.94 9.11
N GLN A 54 8.33 -2.05 9.39
CA GLN A 54 8.58 -0.65 9.71
C GLN A 54 9.52 -0.49 10.91
N GLN A 55 9.25 -1.21 12.00
CA GLN A 55 10.05 -1.14 13.21
C GLN A 55 11.43 -1.75 12.97
N TRP A 56 11.48 -2.93 12.36
CA TRP A 56 12.73 -3.64 12.06
C TRP A 56 13.69 -2.78 11.23
N ILE A 57 13.19 -2.10 10.18
CA ILE A 57 14.08 -1.28 9.35
C ILE A 57 14.56 -0.03 10.08
N GLN A 58 13.71 0.61 10.89
CA GLN A 58 14.09 1.77 11.70
C GLN A 58 15.19 1.43 12.71
N GLU A 59 15.06 0.30 13.40
CA GLU A 59 16.06 -0.22 14.32
C GLU A 59 17.37 -0.55 13.61
N ARG A 60 17.30 -1.23 12.46
CA ARG A 60 18.47 -1.59 11.65
C ARG A 60 19.29 -0.38 11.23
N VAL A 61 18.63 0.70 10.79
CA VAL A 61 19.31 1.90 10.31
C VAL A 61 19.63 2.89 11.44
N LYS A 62 19.23 2.59 12.69
CA LYS A 62 19.44 3.42 13.88
C LYS A 62 18.93 4.86 13.72
N THR A 63 17.83 5.05 12.99
CA THR A 63 17.25 6.37 12.79
C THR A 63 16.26 6.70 13.90
N THR A 64 16.30 7.94 14.40
CA THR A 64 15.29 8.50 15.31
C THR A 64 14.22 9.28 14.56
N VAL A 65 14.36 9.42 13.23
CA VAL A 65 13.43 10.17 12.40
C VAL A 65 12.18 9.34 12.11
N SER A 66 11.01 9.87 12.51
CA SER A 66 9.72 9.26 12.20
C SER A 66 9.38 9.45 10.72
N GLN A 67 9.65 8.43 9.92
CA GLN A 67 9.29 8.33 8.50
C GLN A 67 8.79 6.91 8.20
N SER A 68 7.99 6.76 7.15
CA SER A 68 7.61 5.43 6.66
C SER A 68 8.83 4.66 6.17
N TRP A 69 8.74 3.33 6.12
CA TRP A 69 9.82 2.46 5.67
C TRP A 69 10.31 2.84 4.28
N SER A 70 9.41 3.30 3.40
CA SER A 70 9.81 3.79 2.08
C SER A 70 10.65 5.06 2.16
N GLY A 71 10.31 5.99 3.06
CA GLY A 71 11.12 7.17 3.36
C GLY A 71 12.48 6.79 3.96
N THR A 72 12.50 5.84 4.90
CA THR A 72 13.73 5.29 5.47
C THR A 72 14.63 4.65 4.40
N ILE A 73 14.07 3.85 3.50
CA ILE A 73 14.82 3.25 2.38
C ILE A 73 15.30 4.32 1.40
N LEU A 74 14.47 5.32 1.10
CA LEU A 74 14.83 6.44 0.22
C LEU A 74 15.99 7.28 0.76
N PHE A 75 15.97 7.53 2.06
CA PHE A 75 16.91 8.42 2.74
C PHE A 75 18.36 7.96 2.59
N ILE A 76 18.60 6.66 2.52
CA ILE A 76 19.92 6.06 2.35
C ILE A 76 20.33 6.18 0.88
N SER A 77 20.64 7.37 0.35
CA SER A 77 21.18 7.65 -1.00
C SER A 77 20.75 6.72 -2.17
N GLY A 78 20.01 7.25 -3.14
CA GLY A 78 19.73 6.53 -4.38
C GLY A 78 18.55 7.07 -5.17
N SER A 79 18.20 6.38 -6.24
CA SER A 79 17.00 6.66 -7.03
C SER A 79 15.81 5.85 -6.55
N GLU A 80 14.59 6.35 -6.77
CA GLU A 80 13.32 5.64 -6.55
C GLU A 80 13.34 4.20 -7.09
N LYS A 81 13.92 4.01 -8.29
CA LYS A 81 14.05 2.70 -8.94
C LYS A 81 15.01 1.77 -8.21
N SER A 82 16.21 2.25 -7.84
CA SER A 82 17.17 1.42 -7.11
C SER A 82 16.61 1.01 -5.75
N LYS A 83 15.97 1.96 -5.06
CA LYS A 83 15.35 1.74 -3.75
C LYS A 83 14.12 0.86 -3.79
N PHE A 84 13.41 0.85 -4.92
CA PHE A 84 12.36 -0.14 -5.16
C PHE A 84 12.92 -1.56 -5.13
N TYR A 85 14.03 -1.85 -5.81
CA TYR A 85 14.60 -3.19 -5.79
C TYR A 85 15.23 -3.55 -4.44
N ASN A 86 15.88 -2.60 -3.79
CA ASN A 86 16.45 -2.80 -2.46
C ASN A 86 15.39 -3.11 -1.38
N PHE A 87 14.16 -2.60 -1.52
CA PHE A 87 13.06 -3.00 -0.66
C PHE A 87 12.87 -4.52 -0.63
N PHE A 88 12.95 -5.22 -1.78
CA PHE A 88 12.73 -6.67 -1.81
C PHE A 88 13.85 -7.44 -1.13
N GLU A 89 15.10 -6.99 -1.25
CA GLU A 89 16.24 -7.57 -0.53
C GLU A 89 16.05 -7.44 0.98
N LEU A 90 15.71 -6.22 1.44
CA LEU A 90 15.42 -5.92 2.84
C LEU A 90 14.22 -6.71 3.35
N PHE A 91 13.19 -6.87 2.53
CA PHE A 91 11.99 -7.61 2.87
C PHE A 91 12.26 -9.12 2.99
N ASP A 92 13.06 -9.70 2.10
CA ASP A 92 13.46 -11.10 2.18
C ASP A 92 14.34 -11.35 3.43
N GLU A 93 15.24 -10.42 3.77
CA GLU A 93 16.01 -10.47 5.02
C GLU A 93 15.12 -10.37 6.26
N PHE A 94 14.14 -9.46 6.24
CA PHE A 94 13.16 -9.31 7.31
C PHE A 94 12.36 -10.59 7.54
N LEU A 95 11.88 -11.24 6.48
CA LEU A 95 11.12 -12.48 6.58
C LEU A 95 11.96 -13.59 7.25
N LYS A 96 13.23 -13.73 6.86
CA LYS A 96 14.16 -14.69 7.49
C LYS A 96 14.38 -14.41 8.97
N TRP A 97 14.57 -13.14 9.33
CA TRP A 97 14.74 -12.71 10.72
C TRP A 97 13.47 -12.96 11.56
N ASN A 98 12.30 -12.66 11.01
CA ASN A 98 11.02 -12.90 11.68
C ASN A 98 10.76 -14.41 11.89
N GLU A 99 11.14 -15.24 10.92
CA GLU A 99 11.09 -16.69 11.05
C GLU A 99 12.06 -17.24 12.12
N SER A 100 13.26 -16.66 12.29
CA SER A 100 14.17 -17.09 13.37
C SER A 100 13.62 -16.75 14.75
N LEU A 101 13.02 -15.58 14.93
CA LEU A 101 12.39 -15.21 16.21
C LEU A 101 11.22 -16.11 16.57
N LYS A 102 10.37 -16.45 15.59
CA LYS A 102 9.25 -17.38 15.84
C LYS A 102 9.69 -18.77 16.26
N LYS A 103 10.86 -19.23 15.79
CA LYS A 103 11.44 -20.51 16.23
C LYS A 103 11.91 -20.46 17.69
N GLU A 104 12.32 -19.29 18.18
CA GLU A 104 12.74 -19.05 19.57
C GLU A 104 11.55 -18.80 20.52
N GLU A 105 10.45 -18.21 20.03
CA GLU A 105 9.24 -17.90 20.82
C GLU A 105 8.28 -19.09 21.01
N ASN A 106 8.39 -20.15 20.20
CA ASN A 106 7.52 -21.34 20.26
C ASN A 106 7.62 -22.16 21.57
N GLU A 107 8.39 -21.72 22.58
CA GLU A 107 8.40 -22.27 23.95
C GLU A 107 7.49 -21.53 24.95
N LYS A 108 6.82 -20.43 24.57
CA LYS A 108 5.88 -19.73 25.47
C LYS A 108 4.59 -19.35 24.74
N THR A 109 3.59 -20.22 24.88
CA THR A 109 2.24 -19.99 24.36
C THR A 109 1.52 -18.89 25.15
N PHE A 110 1.00 -17.89 24.45
CA PHE A 110 -0.09 -17.06 24.95
C PHE A 110 -1.21 -17.00 23.90
N ASN A 111 -2.42 -17.32 24.35
CA ASN A 111 -3.65 -17.18 23.58
C ASN A 111 -4.02 -15.70 23.53
N SER A 112 -4.39 -15.19 22.35
CA SER A 112 -4.91 -13.83 22.19
C SER A 112 -6.41 -13.86 21.92
N THR A 113 -7.13 -13.05 22.70
CA THR A 113 -8.57 -12.86 22.70
C THR A 113 -9.05 -12.07 21.48
N GLY A 114 -10.17 -12.53 20.91
CA GLY A 114 -10.86 -11.89 19.79
C GLY A 114 -11.28 -10.46 20.11
N ASN A 115 -11.11 -9.58 19.13
CA ASN A 115 -11.52 -8.19 19.19
C ASN A 115 -12.74 -8.03 18.27
N ASP A 116 -13.87 -7.60 18.82
CA ASP A 116 -15.12 -7.33 18.10
C ASP A 116 -15.01 -6.04 17.26
N PHE A 117 -14.10 -6.04 16.28
CA PHE A 117 -14.06 -5.01 15.25
C PHE A 117 -15.20 -5.25 14.28
N LYS A 118 -16.24 -4.40 14.32
CA LYS A 118 -17.29 -4.40 13.29
C LYS A 118 -16.74 -3.69 12.05
N PRO A 119 -16.39 -4.40 10.98
CA PRO A 119 -15.84 -3.76 9.80
C PRO A 119 -16.94 -2.96 9.12
N SER A 120 -16.68 -1.68 8.90
CA SER A 120 -17.49 -0.84 8.02
C SER A 120 -16.61 -0.48 6.84
N PRO A 121 -16.92 -0.95 5.62
CA PRO A 121 -16.17 -0.56 4.43
C PRO A 121 -16.14 0.96 4.34
N ARG A 122 -14.94 1.57 4.46
CA ARG A 122 -14.79 3.00 4.23
C ARG A 122 -15.22 3.32 2.80
N ALA A 123 -16.16 4.23 2.66
CA ALA A 123 -16.65 4.62 1.35
C ALA A 123 -15.57 5.43 0.59
N LEU A 124 -15.45 5.25 -0.73
CA LEU A 124 -14.42 5.92 -1.55
C LEU A 124 -14.42 7.45 -1.32
N TYR A 125 -15.59 8.08 -1.27
CA TYR A 125 -15.69 9.53 -1.09
C TYR A 125 -15.34 10.00 0.32
N GLU A 126 -15.49 9.15 1.33
CA GLU A 126 -15.00 9.46 2.67
C GLU A 126 -13.47 9.45 2.72
N LEU A 127 -12.84 8.47 2.04
CA LEU A 127 -11.39 8.43 1.86
C LEU A 127 -10.90 9.68 1.11
N LEU A 128 -11.50 10.01 -0.04
CA LEU A 128 -11.14 11.20 -0.82
C LEU A 128 -11.36 12.50 -0.03
N SER A 129 -12.45 12.61 0.71
CA SER A 129 -12.74 13.75 1.59
C SER A 129 -11.68 13.90 2.69
N SER A 130 -11.26 12.78 3.28
CA SER A 130 -10.23 12.77 4.32
C SER A 130 -8.86 13.16 3.76
N ILE A 131 -8.50 12.65 2.59
CA ILE A 131 -7.27 13.03 1.87
C ILE A 131 -7.31 14.51 1.50
N ARG A 132 -8.44 15.03 1.00
CA ARG A 132 -8.60 16.45 0.67
C ARG A 132 -8.36 17.36 1.88
N LYS A 133 -8.86 16.97 3.06
CA LYS A 133 -8.69 17.75 4.30
C LYS A 133 -7.24 17.74 4.81
N ARG A 134 -6.55 16.60 4.71
CA ARG A 134 -5.20 16.41 5.28
C ARG A 134 -4.32 15.55 4.37
N PRO A 135 -3.92 16.02 3.18
CA PRO A 135 -3.24 15.18 2.19
C PRO A 135 -1.91 14.62 2.71
N GLY A 136 -1.18 15.40 3.52
CA GLY A 136 0.07 14.94 4.14
C GLY A 136 -0.09 13.75 5.08
N MET A 137 -1.28 13.55 5.68
CA MET A 137 -1.53 12.41 6.59
C MET A 137 -1.62 11.07 5.84
N TYR A 138 -2.08 11.10 4.58
CA TYR A 138 -2.32 9.88 3.79
C TYR A 138 -1.23 9.67 2.73
N LEU A 139 -0.75 10.76 2.13
CA LEU A 139 0.15 10.74 0.99
C LEU A 139 1.57 11.17 1.37
N ALA A 140 1.83 11.54 2.64
CA ALA A 140 3.01 12.24 3.14
C ALA A 140 3.23 13.65 2.53
N THR A 141 2.91 13.86 1.26
CA THR A 141 2.85 15.16 0.58
C THR A 141 1.71 15.17 -0.44
N ALA A 142 1.13 16.33 -0.71
CA ALA A 142 0.09 16.46 -1.73
C ALA A 142 0.67 16.12 -3.12
N SER A 143 0.18 15.03 -3.72
CA SER A 143 0.65 14.56 -5.02
C SER A 143 -0.41 13.71 -5.71
N ILE A 144 -0.71 14.03 -6.96
CA ILE A 144 -1.70 13.32 -7.77
C ILE A 144 -1.26 11.87 -8.07
N THR A 145 0.03 11.67 -8.33
CA THR A 145 0.61 10.33 -8.51
C THR A 145 0.49 9.49 -7.25
N ARG A 146 0.70 10.10 -6.08
CA ARG A 146 0.56 9.40 -4.79
C ARG A 146 -0.88 9.00 -4.51
N LEU A 147 -1.83 9.89 -4.82
CA LEU A 147 -3.26 9.60 -4.73
C LEU A 147 -3.65 8.44 -5.66
N ASP A 148 -3.25 8.49 -6.94
CA ASP A 148 -3.50 7.41 -7.91
C ASP A 148 -2.99 6.06 -7.42
N MET A 149 -1.73 5.98 -6.96
CA MET A 149 -1.16 4.74 -6.44
C MET A 149 -1.94 4.19 -5.25
N LEU A 150 -2.35 5.06 -4.31
CA LEU A 150 -3.18 4.66 -3.18
C LEU A 150 -4.54 4.12 -3.64
N LEU A 151 -5.21 4.80 -4.57
CA LEU A 151 -6.51 4.37 -5.10
C LEU A 151 -6.41 3.06 -5.89
N ARG A 152 -5.31 2.80 -6.60
CA ARG A 152 -5.10 1.51 -7.27
C ARG A 152 -4.97 0.36 -6.27
N GLY A 153 -4.29 0.58 -5.15
CA GLY A 153 -4.24 -0.37 -4.04
C GLY A 153 -5.63 -0.67 -3.47
N TYR A 154 -6.40 0.39 -3.21
CA TYR A 154 -7.80 0.32 -2.76
C TYR A 154 -8.67 -0.51 -3.71
N SER A 155 -8.64 -0.20 -5.01
CA SER A 155 -9.43 -0.89 -6.02
C SER A 155 -9.02 -2.36 -6.16
N LEU A 156 -7.73 -2.67 -6.07
CA LEU A 156 -7.26 -4.06 -6.12
C LEU A 156 -7.79 -4.86 -4.92
N ALA A 157 -7.71 -4.31 -3.70
CA ALA A 157 -8.18 -4.98 -2.50
C ALA A 157 -9.67 -5.36 -2.61
N ARG A 158 -10.52 -4.42 -3.05
CA ARG A 158 -11.96 -4.69 -3.26
C ARG A 158 -12.19 -5.78 -4.29
N ARG A 159 -11.47 -5.72 -5.41
CA ARG A 159 -11.59 -6.70 -6.51
C ARG A 159 -11.21 -8.12 -6.05
N GLU A 160 -10.14 -8.27 -5.28
CA GLU A 160 -9.70 -9.59 -4.80
C GLU A 160 -10.66 -10.21 -3.78
N VAL A 161 -11.42 -9.39 -3.06
CA VAL A 161 -12.45 -9.85 -2.11
C VAL A 161 -13.76 -10.18 -2.82
N GLY A 162 -13.89 -9.82 -4.10
CA GLY A 162 -15.10 -10.06 -4.89
C GLY A 162 -16.27 -9.14 -4.53
N ILE A 163 -15.99 -8.00 -3.89
CA ILE A 163 -17.03 -7.01 -3.56
C ILE A 163 -17.30 -6.17 -4.81
N PRO A 164 -18.55 -6.11 -5.30
CA PRO A 164 -18.88 -5.29 -6.45
C PRO A 164 -18.70 -3.80 -6.12
N PRO A 165 -18.31 -2.96 -7.10
CA PRO A 165 -18.32 -1.51 -6.93
C PRO A 165 -19.67 -1.03 -6.40
N ILE A 166 -19.66 -0.19 -5.36
CA ILE A 166 -20.84 0.55 -4.92
C ILE A 166 -21.01 1.81 -5.77
N GLU A 167 -22.09 2.56 -5.55
CA GLU A 167 -22.43 3.75 -6.34
C GLU A 167 -21.27 4.74 -6.48
N GLN A 168 -20.57 5.05 -5.38
CA GLN A 168 -19.43 5.98 -5.38
C GLN A 168 -18.28 5.53 -6.29
N GLU A 169 -17.98 4.23 -6.35
CA GLU A 169 -16.93 3.74 -7.25
C GLU A 169 -17.38 3.78 -8.70
N ARG A 170 -18.65 3.44 -8.99
CA ARG A 170 -19.22 3.56 -10.34
C ARG A 170 -19.24 4.99 -10.84
N GLU A 171 -19.59 5.94 -9.98
CA GLU A 171 -19.51 7.36 -10.30
C GLU A 171 -18.06 7.80 -10.57
N PHE A 172 -17.12 7.36 -9.73
CA PHE A 172 -15.71 7.71 -9.89
C PHE A 172 -15.09 7.13 -11.16
N GLU A 173 -15.56 5.97 -11.65
CA GLU A 173 -15.16 5.44 -12.96
C GLU A 173 -15.47 6.42 -14.11
N GLY A 174 -16.53 7.22 -13.98
CA GLY A 174 -16.88 8.29 -14.92
C GLY A 174 -15.94 9.50 -14.89
N PHE A 175 -15.04 9.60 -13.90
CA PHE A 175 -14.13 10.73 -13.77
C PHE A 175 -13.08 10.79 -14.89
N GLN A 176 -12.59 9.63 -15.34
CA GLN A 176 -11.63 9.54 -16.44
C GLN A 176 -12.20 10.15 -17.74
N PRO A 177 -13.32 9.64 -18.30
CA PRO A 177 -13.87 10.19 -19.54
C PRO A 177 -14.30 11.66 -19.38
N TRP A 178 -14.79 12.06 -18.21
CA TRP A 178 -15.13 13.46 -17.94
C TRP A 178 -13.90 14.38 -18.00
N ILE A 179 -12.76 14.00 -17.43
CA ILE A 179 -11.52 14.79 -17.52
C ILE A 179 -11.03 14.86 -18.97
N GLU A 180 -11.08 13.74 -19.69
CA GLU A 180 -10.67 13.69 -21.10
C GLU A 180 -11.50 14.64 -21.96
N GLU A 181 -12.82 14.63 -21.80
CA GLU A 181 -13.74 15.55 -22.49
C GLU A 181 -13.47 17.01 -22.08
N LYS A 182 -13.35 17.28 -20.78
CA LYS A 182 -13.16 18.64 -20.25
C LYS A 182 -11.92 19.34 -20.77
N TYR A 183 -10.83 18.61 -20.99
CA TYR A 183 -9.55 19.16 -21.45
C TYR A 183 -9.20 18.77 -22.90
N GLU A 184 -10.15 18.22 -23.65
CA GLU A 184 -9.99 17.79 -25.05
C GLU A 184 -8.82 16.81 -25.26
N ILE A 185 -8.59 15.91 -24.31
CA ILE A 185 -7.47 14.98 -24.31
C ILE A 185 -7.82 13.71 -25.08
N LYS A 186 -6.92 13.31 -25.98
CA LYS A 186 -7.08 12.14 -26.86
C LYS A 186 -6.01 11.07 -26.68
N SER A 187 -5.10 11.25 -25.72
CA SER A 187 -3.92 10.38 -25.54
C SER A 187 -4.21 9.08 -24.79
N GLY A 188 -5.44 8.87 -24.29
CA GLY A 188 -5.82 7.71 -23.48
C GLY A 188 -5.03 7.59 -22.16
N GLN A 189 -4.35 8.67 -21.76
CA GLN A 189 -3.58 8.70 -20.54
C GLN A 189 -4.51 8.82 -19.33
N LEU A 190 -4.18 8.13 -18.25
CA LEU A 190 -4.98 8.18 -17.02
C LEU A 190 -5.04 9.60 -16.47
N TRP A 191 -6.14 9.94 -15.79
CA TRP A 191 -6.42 11.25 -15.21
C TRP A 191 -5.30 11.75 -14.30
N ALA A 192 -4.56 10.85 -13.67
CA ALA A 192 -3.41 11.18 -12.83
C ALA A 192 -2.16 11.64 -13.62
N LYS A 193 -2.21 11.57 -14.95
CA LYS A 193 -1.17 12.00 -15.90
C LYS A 193 -1.62 13.17 -16.79
N ILE A 194 -2.87 13.60 -16.63
CA ILE A 194 -3.48 14.78 -17.27
C ILE A 194 -3.14 16.01 -16.44
#